data_AF-A0A426VMJ8-F1
#
_entry.id   AF-A0A426VMJ8-F1
#
_cell.length_a   1.000
_cell.length_b   1.000
_cell.length_c   1.000
_cell.angle_alpha   90.00
_cell.angle_beta   90.00
_cell.angle_gamma   90.00
#
_symmetry.space_group_name_H-M   'P 1'
#
loop_
_entity.id
_entity.type
_entity.pdbx_description
1 polymer ?
#
loop_
_entity_poly.entity_id
_entity_poly.type
_entity_poly.pdbx_seq_one_letter_code
_entity_poly.pdbx_strand_id
1 'polypeptide(L)'
;MSLAKHTLDLSLTDKVWFKYVSLKNKNELTDKSEVSLNSIAALGMLSGRAEFLFALLVFALAITASVVDGAYPRYIAFPACLFAFLIIFFTKRVMLYKKFGFGSQWVMDVSKEQLTISPQAIKGRASGTQKIARENISEVVFHYLLLKDKKSGKLKTTANLCFAEILLKDGTKVELNGTRIGFFDLLYLMVFFDYPLVYRNTSAGGSSDIAIILLRLLSLSAIAASLAKLALN
;
A
#
# COMPACT_ATOMS: atom_id res chain seq x y z
N MET A 1 -9.32 -10.77 24.47
CA MET A 1 -9.59 -9.37 24.86
C MET A 1 -10.49 -8.77 23.80
N SER A 2 -11.78 -8.61 24.08
CA SER A 2 -12.79 -8.15 23.12
C SER A 2 -12.53 -6.68 22.77
N LEU A 3 -12.09 -6.40 21.55
CA LEU A 3 -11.95 -5.03 21.03
C LEU A 3 -13.37 -4.50 20.76
N ALA A 4 -13.82 -3.57 21.59
CA ALA A 4 -15.15 -3.00 21.51
C ALA A 4 -15.44 -2.43 20.11
N LYS A 5 -16.61 -2.80 19.57
CA LYS A 5 -17.17 -2.22 18.35
C LYS A 5 -17.47 -0.74 18.66
N HIS A 6 -16.67 0.17 18.11
CA HIS A 6 -16.91 1.61 18.22
C HIS A 6 -17.56 2.09 16.92
N THR A 7 -18.76 2.64 17.03
CA THR A 7 -19.38 3.41 15.95
C THR A 7 -18.75 4.80 15.94
N LEU A 8 -17.75 5.01 15.09
CA LEU A 8 -17.33 6.36 14.70
C LEU A 8 -18.43 6.93 13.80
N ASP A 9 -19.01 8.05 14.19
CA ASP A 9 -19.91 8.80 13.32
C ASP A 9 -19.07 9.73 12.44
N LEU A 10 -18.76 9.28 11.21
CA LEU A 10 -17.90 10.00 10.28
C LEU A 10 -18.72 10.85 9.31
N SER A 11 -18.54 12.17 9.38
CA SER A 11 -19.00 13.09 8.34
C SER A 11 -17.98 13.20 7.21
N LEU A 12 -18.44 13.36 5.96
CA LEU A 12 -17.58 13.62 4.79
C LEU A 12 -16.67 14.85 4.94
N THR A 13 -16.96 15.73 5.90
CA THR A 13 -16.18 16.94 6.23
C THR A 13 -15.05 16.68 7.23
N ASP A 14 -14.95 15.48 7.80
CA ASP A 14 -13.94 15.16 8.82
C ASP A 14 -12.53 15.16 8.22
N LYS A 15 -11.77 16.20 8.57
CA LYS A 15 -10.40 16.42 8.10
C LYS A 15 -9.40 15.40 8.68
N VAL A 16 -9.71 14.69 9.75
CA VAL A 16 -8.82 13.65 10.30
C VAL A 16 -8.78 12.44 9.38
N TRP A 17 -9.92 12.11 8.77
CA TRP A 17 -10.09 10.94 7.92
C TRP A 17 -9.97 11.24 6.43
N PHE A 18 -10.53 12.36 5.96
CA PHE A 18 -10.66 12.61 4.52
C PHE A 18 -9.66 13.58 3.93
N LYS A 19 -8.61 13.93 4.69
CA LYS A 19 -7.55 14.83 4.21
C LYS A 19 -6.77 14.31 3.00
N TYR A 20 -6.62 12.99 2.89
CA TYR A 20 -5.79 12.35 1.87
C TYR A 20 -6.60 11.69 0.74
N VAL A 21 -7.91 11.97 0.68
CA VAL A 21 -8.77 11.49 -0.41
C VAL A 21 -8.35 12.15 -1.73
N SER A 22 -8.14 11.33 -2.76
CA SER A 22 -7.62 11.73 -4.07
C SER A 22 -8.62 11.57 -5.22
N LEU A 23 -9.88 11.24 -4.89
CA LEU A 23 -10.96 11.05 -5.85
C LEU A 23 -11.14 12.27 -6.78
N LYS A 24 -11.02 12.01 -8.08
CA LYS A 24 -11.42 12.96 -9.11
C LYS A 24 -12.94 13.14 -9.05
N ASN A 25 -13.41 14.37 -9.31
CA ASN A 25 -14.83 14.71 -9.37
C ASN A 25 -15.62 14.47 -8.07
N LYS A 26 -14.95 14.55 -6.91
CA LYS A 26 -15.59 14.44 -5.59
C LYS A 26 -16.81 15.36 -5.40
N ASN A 27 -16.80 16.53 -6.05
CA ASN A 27 -17.89 17.53 -5.97
C ASN A 27 -19.06 17.24 -6.92
N GLU A 28 -18.93 16.27 -7.81
CA GLU A 28 -19.93 15.91 -8.82
C GLU A 28 -20.56 14.53 -8.54
N LEU A 29 -20.23 13.93 -7.39
CA LEU A 29 -20.79 12.65 -6.98
C LEU A 29 -22.30 12.78 -6.74
N THR A 30 -23.03 11.81 -7.29
CA THR A 30 -24.47 11.67 -7.11
C THR A 30 -24.79 10.23 -6.71
N ASP A 31 -26.00 9.99 -6.24
CA ASP A 31 -26.49 8.65 -5.89
C ASP A 31 -26.43 7.64 -7.06
N LYS A 32 -26.39 8.13 -8.29
CA LYS A 32 -26.31 7.31 -9.51
C LYS A 32 -24.88 7.09 -9.99
N SER A 33 -23.89 7.69 -9.34
CA SER A 33 -22.49 7.57 -9.74
C SER A 33 -21.99 6.16 -9.47
N GLU A 34 -21.24 5.62 -10.44
CA GLU A 34 -20.40 4.43 -10.27
C GLU A 34 -18.95 4.89 -10.36
N VAL A 35 -18.21 4.69 -9.27
CA VAL A 35 -16.84 5.21 -9.14
C VAL A 35 -15.85 4.06 -9.17
N SER A 36 -15.01 4.06 -10.21
CA SER A 36 -13.92 3.11 -10.36
C SER A 36 -12.67 3.56 -9.59
N LEU A 37 -12.22 2.69 -8.69
CA LEU A 37 -10.95 2.79 -8.00
C LEU A 37 -9.88 2.03 -8.78
N ASN A 38 -8.73 2.69 -8.94
CA ASN A 38 -7.54 2.09 -9.53
C ASN A 38 -6.50 1.77 -8.46
N SER A 39 -5.60 0.86 -8.81
CA SER A 39 -4.50 0.44 -7.94
C SER A 39 -3.62 1.61 -7.56
N ILE A 40 -3.18 1.68 -6.30
CA ILE A 40 -2.20 2.69 -5.88
C ILE A 40 -0.80 2.08 -5.94
N ALA A 41 -0.07 2.34 -7.02
CA ALA A 41 1.29 1.82 -7.20
C ALA A 41 2.30 2.38 -6.18
N ALA A 42 2.04 3.56 -5.59
CA ALA A 42 2.98 4.24 -4.69
C ALA A 42 3.23 3.49 -3.36
N LEU A 43 2.28 2.66 -2.91
CA LEU A 43 2.37 1.87 -1.68
C LEU A 43 2.63 0.37 -1.95
N GLY A 44 2.80 0.00 -3.22
CA GLY A 44 2.98 -1.39 -3.61
C GLY A 44 4.34 -1.93 -3.20
N MET A 45 4.36 -2.95 -2.33
CA MET A 45 5.52 -3.79 -2.12
C MET A 45 5.39 -5.10 -2.93
N LEU A 46 6.52 -5.67 -3.36
CA LEU A 46 6.53 -7.06 -3.81
C LEU A 46 6.24 -7.98 -2.61
N SER A 47 6.15 -9.29 -2.85
CA SER A 47 6.08 -10.22 -1.72
C SER A 47 7.31 -10.08 -0.84
N GLY A 48 7.18 -10.28 0.49
CA GLY A 48 8.30 -10.14 1.41
C GLY A 48 9.54 -10.97 1.01
N ARG A 49 9.33 -12.15 0.42
CA ARG A 49 10.41 -12.98 -0.15
C ARG A 49 11.13 -12.30 -1.32
N ALA A 50 10.39 -11.71 -2.26
CA ALA A 50 11.01 -11.00 -3.38
C ALA A 50 11.74 -9.74 -2.90
N GLU A 51 11.18 -9.01 -1.94
CA GLU A 51 11.84 -7.86 -1.33
C GLU A 51 13.17 -8.24 -0.65
N PHE A 52 13.17 -9.36 0.08
CA PHE A 52 14.36 -9.90 0.70
C PHE A 52 15.43 -10.27 -0.33
N LEU A 53 15.04 -10.97 -1.41
CA LEU A 53 15.96 -11.33 -2.49
C LEU A 53 16.60 -10.09 -3.15
N PHE A 54 15.80 -9.05 -3.44
CA PHE A 54 16.33 -7.82 -4.01
C PHE A 54 17.32 -7.12 -3.07
N ALA A 55 17.03 -7.08 -1.77
CA ALA A 55 17.97 -6.52 -0.81
C ALA A 55 19.28 -7.32 -0.74
N LEU A 56 19.20 -8.65 -0.78
CA LEU A 56 20.38 -9.53 -0.78
C LEU A 56 21.23 -9.33 -2.04
N LEU A 57 20.62 -9.18 -3.22
CA LEU A 57 21.35 -8.85 -4.45
C LEU A 57 22.08 -7.51 -4.35
N VAL A 58 21.45 -6.49 -3.76
CA VAL A 58 22.07 -5.18 -3.55
C VAL A 58 23.22 -5.27 -2.55
N PHE A 59 23.08 -6.06 -1.48
CA PHE A 59 24.18 -6.32 -0.53
C PHE A 59 25.35 -7.05 -1.18
N ALA A 60 25.07 -8.12 -1.94
CA ALA A 60 26.10 -8.85 -2.67
C ALA A 60 26.87 -7.90 -3.61
N LEU A 61 26.15 -7.01 -4.30
CA LEU A 61 26.77 -6.01 -5.16
C LEU A 61 27.63 -5.01 -4.37
N ALA A 62 27.20 -4.57 -3.18
CA ALA A 62 27.99 -3.68 -2.34
C ALA A 62 29.29 -4.34 -1.84
N ILE A 63 29.26 -5.65 -1.55
CA ILE A 63 30.45 -6.45 -1.20
C ILE A 63 31.36 -6.57 -2.43
N THR A 64 30.83 -6.95 -3.59
CA THR A 64 31.59 -7.04 -4.83
C THR A 64 32.27 -5.71 -5.18
N ALA A 65 31.55 -4.60 -5.05
CA ALA A 65 32.11 -3.26 -5.25
C ALA A 65 33.31 -2.98 -4.34
N SER A 66 33.31 -3.51 -3.11
CA SER A 66 34.43 -3.38 -2.16
C SER A 66 35.60 -4.30 -2.48
N VAL A 67 35.36 -5.44 -3.12
CA VAL A 67 36.41 -6.40 -3.55
C VAL A 67 37.09 -5.93 -4.83
N VAL A 68 36.32 -5.34 -5.74
CA VAL A 68 36.82 -4.81 -7.02
C VAL A 68 37.60 -3.51 -6.82
N ASP A 69 37.35 -2.81 -5.71
CA ASP A 69 38.12 -1.64 -5.27
C ASP A 69 39.60 -2.00 -5.07
N GLY A 70 40.47 -1.37 -5.87
CA GLY A 70 41.91 -1.65 -5.90
C GLY A 70 42.33 -2.82 -6.81
N ALA A 71 41.42 -3.72 -7.19
CA ALA A 71 41.72 -4.81 -8.13
C ALA A 71 41.56 -4.40 -9.60
N TYR A 72 40.72 -3.42 -9.88
CA TYR A 72 40.45 -2.92 -11.23
C TYR A 72 40.50 -1.39 -11.31
N PRO A 73 40.81 -0.81 -12.48
CA PRO A 73 40.73 0.62 -12.67
C PRO A 73 39.32 1.15 -12.42
N ARG A 74 39.23 2.28 -11.70
CA ARG A 74 37.97 2.91 -11.30
C ARG A 74 37.00 3.15 -12.46
N TYR A 75 37.49 3.62 -13.60
CA TYR A 75 36.66 3.91 -14.77
C TYR A 75 36.03 2.64 -15.40
N ILE A 76 36.42 1.45 -14.94
CA ILE A 76 35.78 0.17 -15.27
C ILE A 76 34.91 -0.30 -14.11
N ALA A 77 35.48 -0.32 -12.89
CA ALA A 77 34.82 -0.85 -11.69
C ALA A 77 33.53 -0.10 -11.33
N PHE A 78 33.57 1.24 -11.35
CA PHE A 78 32.42 2.08 -11.03
C PHE A 78 31.25 1.88 -12.01
N PRO A 79 31.40 2.06 -13.34
CA PRO A 79 30.28 1.89 -14.26
C PRO A 79 29.76 0.46 -14.30
N ALA A 80 30.61 -0.56 -14.12
CA ALA A 80 30.17 -1.95 -14.02
C ALA A 80 29.24 -2.18 -12.81
N CYS A 81 29.65 -1.70 -11.62
CA CYS A 81 28.83 -1.82 -10.41
C CYS A 81 27.55 -0.98 -10.51
N LEU A 82 27.63 0.23 -11.08
CA LEU A 82 26.46 1.08 -11.31
C LEU A 82 25.47 0.43 -12.26
N PHE A 83 25.94 -0.13 -13.37
CA PHE A 83 25.09 -0.80 -14.35
C PHE A 83 24.41 -2.04 -13.76
N ALA A 84 25.14 -2.86 -12.99
CA ALA A 84 24.57 -4.00 -12.27
C ALA A 84 23.49 -3.55 -11.27
N PHE A 85 23.73 -2.47 -10.52
CA PHE A 85 22.74 -1.90 -9.61
C PHE A 85 21.49 -1.44 -10.37
N LEU A 86 21.66 -0.73 -11.49
CA LEU A 86 20.56 -0.27 -12.33
C LEU A 86 19.73 -1.44 -12.86
N ILE A 87 20.36 -2.54 -13.30
CA ILE A 87 19.63 -3.74 -13.72
C ILE A 87 18.74 -4.24 -12.59
N ILE A 88 19.29 -4.43 -11.37
CA ILE A 88 18.53 -4.90 -10.21
C ILE A 88 17.34 -3.96 -9.93
N PHE A 89 17.59 -2.65 -9.96
CA PHE A 89 16.58 -1.63 -9.74
C PHE A 89 15.47 -1.65 -10.81
N PHE A 90 15.85 -1.69 -12.09
CA PHE A 90 14.90 -1.75 -13.20
C PHE A 90 14.09 -3.05 -13.18
N THR A 91 14.70 -4.20 -12.93
CA THR A 91 13.98 -5.48 -12.80
C THR A 91 12.95 -5.40 -11.69
N LYS A 92 13.32 -4.90 -10.50
CA LYS A 92 12.38 -4.68 -9.39
C LYS A 92 11.22 -3.79 -9.82
N ARG A 93 11.53 -2.70 -10.52
CA ARG A 93 10.54 -1.73 -10.98
C ARG A 93 9.57 -2.35 -12.00
N VAL A 94 10.07 -3.11 -12.96
CA VAL A 94 9.24 -3.85 -13.93
C VAL A 94 8.35 -4.89 -13.24
N MET A 95 8.85 -5.61 -12.23
CA MET A 95 8.02 -6.55 -11.47
C MET A 95 6.90 -5.85 -10.70
N LEU A 96 7.18 -4.69 -10.10
CA LEU A 96 6.15 -3.86 -9.48
C LEU A 96 5.12 -3.40 -10.52
N TYR A 97 5.56 -3.00 -11.72
CA TYR A 97 4.66 -2.61 -12.80
C TYR A 97 3.78 -3.76 -13.28
N LYS A 98 4.33 -4.97 -13.45
CA LYS A 98 3.53 -6.15 -13.79
C LYS A 98 2.50 -6.47 -12.71
N LYS A 99 2.85 -6.24 -11.44
CA LYS A 99 1.97 -6.54 -10.30
C LYS A 99 0.86 -5.50 -10.11
N PHE A 100 1.15 -4.21 -10.30
CA PHE A 100 0.25 -3.10 -9.95
C PHE A 100 -0.21 -2.24 -11.14
N GLY A 101 0.31 -2.47 -12.35
CA GLY A 101 -0.13 -1.84 -13.60
C GLY A 101 -0.09 -0.31 -13.63
N PHE A 102 1.08 0.31 -13.40
CA PHE A 102 1.28 1.78 -13.39
C PHE A 102 0.32 2.58 -12.50
N GLY A 103 -0.39 1.94 -11.57
CA GLY A 103 -1.42 2.61 -10.77
C GLY A 103 -2.71 2.93 -11.54
N SER A 104 -2.89 2.29 -12.70
CA SER A 104 -4.08 2.41 -13.56
C SER A 104 -4.83 1.10 -13.69
N GLN A 105 -4.43 0.06 -12.96
CA GLN A 105 -5.17 -1.19 -12.96
C GLN A 105 -6.43 -1.03 -12.14
N TRP A 106 -7.57 -1.31 -12.77
CA TRP A 106 -8.84 -1.36 -12.10
C TRP A 106 -8.82 -2.38 -10.94
N VAL A 107 -9.25 -1.95 -9.76
CA VAL A 107 -9.30 -2.80 -8.56
C VAL A 107 -10.70 -2.97 -8.01
N MET A 108 -11.55 -1.94 -8.11
CA MET A 108 -12.87 -1.96 -7.52
C MET A 108 -13.78 -0.90 -8.13
N ASP A 109 -15.04 -1.22 -8.39
CA ASP A 109 -16.11 -0.23 -8.62
C ASP A 109 -17.00 -0.15 -7.38
N VAL A 110 -17.38 1.08 -7.03
CA VAL A 110 -18.27 1.38 -5.91
C VAL A 110 -19.43 2.21 -6.43
N SER A 111 -20.65 1.71 -6.25
CA SER A 111 -21.88 2.46 -6.50
C SER A 111 -22.78 2.42 -5.28
N LYS A 112 -23.96 3.04 -5.33
CA LYS A 112 -24.95 2.96 -4.25
C LYS A 112 -25.52 1.55 -4.05
N GLU A 113 -25.56 0.74 -5.11
CA GLU A 113 -26.26 -0.54 -5.16
C GLU A 113 -25.32 -1.74 -5.03
N GLN A 114 -24.06 -1.62 -5.47
CA GLN A 114 -23.17 -2.78 -5.54
C GLN A 114 -21.69 -2.41 -5.46
N LEU A 115 -20.89 -3.42 -5.10
CA LEU A 115 -19.45 -3.40 -5.18
C LEU A 115 -19.00 -4.43 -6.23
N THR A 116 -18.15 -4.01 -7.15
CA THR A 116 -17.49 -4.93 -8.08
C THR A 116 -16.01 -4.96 -7.75
N ILE A 117 -15.46 -6.12 -7.39
CA ILE A 117 -14.11 -6.23 -6.83
C ILE A 117 -13.26 -7.14 -7.70
N SER A 118 -12.11 -6.63 -8.15
CA SER A 118 -11.11 -7.41 -8.87
C SER A 118 -10.56 -8.53 -7.98
N PRO A 119 -10.29 -9.74 -8.51
CA PRO A 119 -9.70 -10.83 -7.72
C PRO A 119 -8.37 -10.44 -7.07
N GLN A 120 -7.64 -9.51 -7.70
CA GLN A 120 -6.35 -9.04 -7.20
C GLN A 120 -6.49 -8.15 -5.96
N ALA A 121 -7.64 -7.49 -5.81
CA ALA A 121 -7.97 -6.57 -4.73
C ALA A 121 -8.48 -7.30 -3.47
N ILE A 122 -8.68 -8.62 -3.56
CA ILE A 122 -9.06 -9.49 -2.44
C ILE A 122 -7.80 -10.15 -1.89
N LYS A 123 -7.64 -10.16 -0.57
CA LYS A 123 -6.54 -10.83 0.10
C LYS A 123 -6.82 -12.33 0.12
N GLY A 124 -5.98 -13.10 -0.55
CA GLY A 124 -6.18 -14.53 -0.80
C GLY A 124 -6.22 -14.85 -2.29
N ARG A 125 -6.50 -16.10 -2.66
CA ARG A 125 -6.76 -16.46 -4.06
C ARG A 125 -8.27 -16.41 -4.29
N ALA A 126 -8.74 -15.38 -4.99
CA ALA A 126 -10.09 -15.34 -5.53
C ALA A 126 -10.08 -15.75 -7.01
N SER A 127 -10.94 -16.69 -7.40
CA SER A 127 -11.12 -17.11 -8.78
C SER A 127 -12.13 -16.20 -9.48
N GLY A 128 -11.69 -15.00 -9.85
CA GLY A 128 -12.47 -14.06 -10.66
C GLY A 128 -13.02 -12.84 -9.92
N THR A 129 -13.64 -11.95 -10.70
CA THR A 129 -14.25 -10.72 -10.21
C THR A 129 -15.48 -11.03 -9.36
N GLN A 130 -15.56 -10.46 -8.16
CA GLN A 130 -16.72 -10.61 -7.29
C GLN A 130 -17.65 -9.41 -7.43
N LYS A 131 -18.93 -9.67 -7.66
CA LYS A 131 -19.99 -8.66 -7.60
C LYS A 131 -20.81 -8.90 -6.34
N ILE A 132 -20.88 -7.90 -5.49
CA ILE A 132 -21.54 -7.96 -4.19
C ILE A 132 -22.57 -6.85 -4.14
N ALA A 133 -23.84 -7.21 -4.14
CA ALA A 133 -24.92 -6.24 -3.95
C ALA A 133 -24.92 -5.71 -2.51
N ARG A 134 -25.19 -4.42 -2.33
CA ARG A 134 -25.13 -3.74 -1.03
C ARG A 134 -26.08 -4.37 -0.02
N GLU A 135 -27.26 -4.79 -0.46
CA GLU A 135 -28.27 -5.45 0.36
C GLU A 135 -27.80 -6.79 0.94
N ASN A 136 -26.77 -7.42 0.36
CA ASN A 136 -26.17 -8.66 0.85
C ASN A 136 -25.04 -8.41 1.84
N ILE A 137 -24.60 -7.16 2.02
CA ILE A 137 -23.56 -6.78 2.96
C ILE A 137 -24.19 -6.60 4.34
N SER A 138 -23.60 -7.25 5.35
CA SER A 138 -23.99 -7.05 6.74
C SER A 138 -23.22 -5.88 7.36
N GLU A 139 -21.90 -5.85 7.20
CA GLU A 139 -21.06 -4.72 7.59
C GLU A 139 -19.76 -4.64 6.76
N VAL A 140 -19.28 -3.43 6.53
CA VAL A 140 -17.92 -3.15 6.02
C VAL A 140 -17.07 -2.65 7.17
N VAL A 141 -16.09 -3.45 7.57
CA VAL A 141 -15.27 -3.20 8.74
C VAL A 141 -13.96 -2.52 8.33
N PHE A 142 -13.74 -1.29 8.78
CA PHE A 142 -12.46 -0.60 8.64
C PHE A 142 -11.67 -0.68 9.94
N HIS A 143 -10.48 -1.26 9.86
CA HIS A 143 -9.53 -1.30 10.96
C HIS A 143 -8.60 -0.10 10.90
N TYR A 144 -8.49 0.63 12.01
CA TYR A 144 -7.76 1.88 12.06
C TYR A 144 -6.85 2.03 13.27
N LEU A 145 -5.84 2.87 13.13
CA LEU A 145 -4.97 3.33 14.21
C LEU A 145 -5.00 4.85 14.25
N LEU A 146 -5.27 5.44 15.42
CA LEU A 146 -5.15 6.88 15.64
C LEU A 146 -3.74 7.20 16.11
N LEU A 147 -3.00 7.94 15.29
CA LEU A 147 -1.68 8.45 15.62
C LEU A 147 -1.83 9.87 16.16
N LYS A 148 -1.24 10.11 17.34
CA LYS A 148 -1.18 11.42 17.97
C LYS A 148 0.27 11.90 17.95
N ASP A 149 0.54 12.98 17.24
CA ASP A 149 1.86 13.60 17.17
C ASP A 149 1.77 15.02 17.75
N LYS A 150 2.78 15.42 18.51
CA LYS A 150 2.87 16.76 19.10
C LYS A 150 3.97 17.53 18.36
N LYS A 151 3.59 18.22 17.28
CA LYS A 151 4.49 19.11 16.53
C LYS A 151 4.21 20.56 16.89
N SER A 152 5.27 21.28 17.30
CA SER A 152 5.23 22.71 17.62
C SER A 152 4.15 23.09 18.65
N GLY A 153 4.03 22.30 19.73
CA GLY A 153 3.08 22.54 20.82
C GLY A 153 1.62 22.19 20.52
N LYS A 154 1.24 21.94 19.25
CA LYS A 154 -0.11 21.55 18.87
C LYS A 154 -0.23 20.03 18.77
N LEU A 155 -1.25 19.46 19.40
CA LEU A 155 -1.61 18.06 19.22
C LEU A 155 -2.23 17.88 17.84
N LYS A 156 -1.58 17.07 17.00
CA LYS A 156 -2.07 16.71 15.68
C LYS A 156 -2.48 15.24 15.70
N THR A 157 -3.74 14.99 15.40
CA THR A 157 -4.28 13.63 15.27
C THR A 157 -4.37 13.26 13.79
N THR A 158 -3.93 12.06 13.45
CA THR A 158 -4.08 11.49 12.11
C THR A 158 -4.62 10.07 12.23
N ALA A 159 -5.64 9.74 11.43
CA ALA A 159 -6.09 8.37 11.28
C ALA A 159 -5.21 7.64 10.26
N ASN A 160 -4.97 6.36 10.51
CA ASN A 160 -4.37 5.46 9.54
C ASN A 160 -5.29 4.24 9.36
N LEU A 161 -5.68 3.94 8.13
CA LEU A 161 -6.48 2.77 7.79
C LEU A 161 -5.54 1.59 7.51
N CYS A 162 -5.66 0.54 8.31
CA CYS A 162 -4.76 -0.61 8.24
C CYS A 162 -5.25 -1.66 7.24
N PHE A 163 -6.49 -2.10 7.39
CA PHE A 163 -7.14 -3.07 6.50
C PHE A 163 -8.66 -2.91 6.56
N ALA A 164 -9.33 -3.48 5.56
CA ALA A 164 -10.78 -3.44 5.46
C ALA A 164 -11.32 -4.82 5.10
N GLU A 165 -12.50 -5.15 5.63
CA GLU A 165 -13.17 -6.43 5.44
C GLU A 165 -14.63 -6.19 5.11
N ILE A 166 -15.18 -6.95 4.16
CA ILE A 166 -16.59 -6.95 3.83
C ILE A 166 -17.17 -8.23 4.43
N LEU A 167 -18.08 -8.08 5.38
CA LEU A 167 -18.87 -9.16 5.94
C LEU A 167 -20.21 -9.22 5.20
N LEU A 168 -20.54 -10.39 4.68
CA LEU A 168 -21.80 -10.66 4.02
C LEU A 168 -22.81 -11.22 5.03
N LYS A 169 -24.10 -11.16 4.67
CA LYS A 169 -25.19 -11.70 5.50
C LYS A 169 -25.16 -13.22 5.62
N ASP A 170 -24.56 -13.91 4.67
CA ASP A 170 -24.35 -15.37 4.69
C ASP A 170 -23.18 -15.80 5.59
N GLY A 171 -22.47 -14.85 6.23
CA GLY A 171 -21.31 -15.10 7.06
C GLY A 171 -19.98 -15.13 6.31
N THR A 172 -19.99 -15.00 4.98
CA THR A 172 -18.78 -14.92 4.16
C THR A 172 -18.01 -13.64 4.46
N LYS A 173 -16.69 -13.75 4.57
CA LYS A 173 -15.77 -12.63 4.83
C LYS A 173 -14.82 -12.43 3.65
N VAL A 174 -14.83 -11.21 3.10
CA VAL A 174 -13.93 -10.79 2.02
C VAL A 174 -12.96 -9.74 2.57
N GLU A 175 -11.70 -10.13 2.81
CA GLU A 175 -10.66 -9.20 3.25
C GLU A 175 -10.05 -8.48 2.04
N LEU A 176 -9.98 -7.15 2.10
CA LEU A 176 -9.47 -6.32 1.02
C LEU A 176 -7.94 -6.14 1.13
N ASN A 177 -7.28 -6.11 -0.02
CA ASN A 177 -5.84 -5.94 -0.12
C ASN A 177 -5.44 -4.46 -0.07
N GLY A 178 -5.04 -4.00 1.12
CA GLY A 178 -4.61 -2.61 1.36
C GLY A 178 -3.36 -2.16 0.61
N THR A 179 -2.60 -3.07 0.00
CA THR A 179 -1.48 -2.70 -0.88
C THR A 179 -1.92 -2.28 -2.28
N ARG A 180 -3.19 -2.49 -2.63
CA ARG A 180 -3.76 -2.18 -3.94
C ARG A 180 -4.84 -1.11 -3.86
N ILE A 181 -5.73 -1.20 -2.87
CA ILE A 181 -6.85 -0.27 -2.74
C ILE A 181 -6.47 0.91 -1.85
N GLY A 182 -6.76 2.13 -2.31
CA GLY A 182 -6.71 3.32 -1.45
C GLY A 182 -7.85 3.32 -0.44
N PHE A 183 -7.60 2.88 0.79
CA PHE A 183 -8.67 2.77 1.78
C PHE A 183 -9.31 4.10 2.18
N PHE A 184 -8.60 5.23 2.07
CA PHE A 184 -9.22 6.54 2.32
C PHE A 184 -10.24 6.91 1.24
N ASP A 185 -9.93 6.65 -0.03
CA ASP A 185 -10.86 6.86 -1.14
C ASP A 185 -12.06 5.90 -1.02
N LEU A 186 -11.79 4.63 -0.70
CA LEU A 186 -12.84 3.64 -0.45
C LEU A 186 -13.74 4.06 0.72
N LEU A 187 -13.16 4.43 1.86
CA LEU A 187 -13.93 4.86 3.03
C LEU A 187 -14.79 6.07 2.70
N TYR A 188 -14.26 7.05 1.97
CA TYR A 188 -15.01 8.22 1.54
C TYR A 188 -16.24 7.84 0.71
N LEU A 189 -16.08 6.95 -0.28
CA LEU A 189 -17.19 6.46 -1.11
C LEU A 189 -18.21 5.65 -0.30
N MET A 190 -17.74 4.83 0.64
CA MET A 190 -18.62 4.04 1.50
C MET A 190 -19.47 4.92 2.43
N VAL A 191 -18.90 6.01 2.97
CA VAL A 191 -19.68 7.01 3.71
C VAL A 191 -20.65 7.73 2.77
N PHE A 192 -20.20 8.15 1.58
CA PHE A 192 -21.03 8.87 0.63
C PHE A 192 -22.26 8.07 0.16
N PHE A 193 -22.07 6.80 -0.18
CA PHE A 193 -23.14 5.90 -0.61
C PHE A 193 -23.90 5.21 0.55
N ASP A 194 -23.60 5.57 1.79
CA ASP A 194 -24.29 5.09 3.00
C ASP A 194 -24.17 3.56 3.23
N TYR A 195 -23.00 2.97 2.95
CA TYR A 195 -22.77 1.56 3.26
C TYR A 195 -22.82 1.28 4.77
N PRO A 196 -23.18 0.06 5.20
CA PRO A 196 -23.21 -0.30 6.62
C PRO A 196 -21.78 -0.40 7.19
N LEU A 197 -21.23 0.69 7.71
CA LEU A 197 -19.83 0.77 8.15
C LEU A 197 -19.65 0.44 9.63
N VAL A 198 -18.54 -0.23 9.95
CA VAL A 198 -18.10 -0.51 11.32
C VAL A 198 -16.62 -0.20 11.45
N TYR A 199 -16.24 0.38 12.59
CA TYR A 199 -14.86 0.78 12.82
C TYR A 199 -14.27 0.04 14.01
N ARG A 200 -13.05 -0.48 13.82
CA ARG A 200 -12.34 -1.21 14.87
C ARG A 200 -10.95 -0.63 15.05
N ASN A 201 -10.67 -0.15 16.25
CA ASN A 201 -9.31 0.25 16.59
C ASN A 201 -8.41 -1.00 16.58
N THR A 202 -7.23 -0.88 15.98
CA THR A 202 -6.26 -1.97 15.89
C THR A 202 -4.89 -1.47 16.30
N SER A 203 -4.14 -2.31 17.02
CA SER A 203 -2.69 -2.18 17.18
C SER A 203 -1.93 -2.90 16.06
N ALA A 204 -2.62 -3.75 15.28
CA ALA A 204 -2.05 -4.46 14.15
C ALA A 204 -2.13 -3.56 12.90
N GLY A 205 -1.01 -2.89 12.63
CA GLY A 205 -0.79 -2.08 11.45
C GLY A 205 0.70 -1.83 11.29
N GLY A 206 1.41 -2.74 10.61
CA GLY A 206 2.76 -2.44 10.07
C GLY A 206 3.95 -3.20 10.66
N SER A 207 3.79 -4.17 11.57
CA SER A 207 4.97 -4.84 12.15
C SER A 207 5.78 -5.68 11.16
N SER A 208 5.14 -6.32 10.17
CA SER A 208 5.84 -7.15 9.18
C SER A 208 6.65 -6.34 8.17
N ASP A 209 6.21 -5.13 7.86
CA ASP A 209 6.79 -4.35 6.76
C ASP A 209 7.97 -3.47 7.21
N ILE A 210 8.07 -3.18 8.51
CA ILE A 210 9.18 -2.39 9.07
C ILE A 210 10.52 -3.10 8.84
N ALA A 211 10.60 -4.42 9.06
CA ALA A 211 11.82 -5.18 8.83
C ALA A 211 12.28 -5.10 7.36
N ILE A 212 11.32 -5.19 6.42
CA ILE A 212 11.60 -5.07 4.99
C ILE A 212 12.06 -3.65 4.62
N ILE A 213 11.43 -2.62 5.20
CA ILE A 213 11.83 -1.23 5.00
C ILE A 213 13.25 -0.99 5.52
N LEU A 214 13.57 -1.47 6.73
CA LEU A 214 14.90 -1.37 7.31
C LEU A 214 15.93 -2.09 6.45
N LEU A 215 15.63 -3.31 6.00
CA LEU A 215 16.50 -4.09 5.13
C LEU A 215 16.79 -3.35 3.80
N ARG A 216 15.76 -2.74 3.20
CA ARG A 216 15.92 -1.90 2.00
C ARG A 216 16.84 -0.72 2.28
N LEU A 217 16.61 0.02 3.37
CA LEU A 217 17.43 1.19 3.72
C LEU A 217 18.89 0.81 3.94
N LEU A 218 19.16 -0.29 4.64
CA LEU A 218 20.52 -0.78 4.87
C LEU A 218 21.20 -1.18 3.55
N SER A 219 20.53 -1.95 2.70
CA SER A 219 21.08 -2.36 1.40
C SER A 219 21.38 -1.17 0.49
N LEU A 220 20.48 -0.18 0.44
CA LEU A 220 20.66 1.04 -0.35
C LEU A 220 21.80 1.90 0.19
N SER A 221 21.94 1.99 1.51
CA SER A 221 23.03 2.73 2.14
C SER A 221 24.38 2.07 1.85
N ALA A 222 24.44 0.74 1.92
CA ALA A 222 25.66 -0.02 1.63
C ALA A 222 26.12 0.17 0.18
N ILE A 223 25.23 0.02 -0.81
CA ILE A 223 25.61 0.21 -2.21
C ILE A 223 25.96 1.66 -2.53
N ALA A 224 25.28 2.64 -1.92
CA ALA A 224 25.60 4.05 -2.09
C ALA A 224 27.01 4.37 -1.57
N ALA A 225 27.37 3.85 -0.40
CA ALA A 225 28.71 4.01 0.16
C ALA A 225 29.78 3.35 -0.72
N SER A 226 29.56 2.11 -1.18
CA SER A 226 30.51 1.41 -2.05
C SER A 226 30.68 2.10 -3.41
N LEU A 227 29.59 2.57 -4.03
CA LEU A 227 29.66 3.32 -5.29
C LEU A 227 30.34 4.68 -5.10
N ALA A 228 30.10 5.38 -3.99
CA ALA A 228 30.78 6.63 -3.68
C ALA A 228 32.29 6.40 -3.49
N LYS A 229 32.68 5.32 -2.82
CA LYS A 229 34.09 4.94 -2.66
C LYS A 229 34.75 4.70 -4.03
N LEU A 230 34.14 3.87 -4.87
CA LEU A 230 34.62 3.61 -6.23
C LEU A 230 34.60 4.86 -7.13
N ALA A 231 33.81 5.87 -6.79
CA ALA A 231 33.70 7.11 -7.55
C ALA A 231 34.54 8.26 -6.97
N LEU A 232 35.28 8.08 -5.88
CA LEU A 232 36.04 9.16 -5.24
C LEU A 232 37.50 8.78 -4.99
N ASN A 233 37.76 7.52 -4.61
CA ASN A 233 39.11 6.95 -4.57
C ASN A 233 39.59 6.53 -5.97
#